data_AF-A0A5C9AI34-F1
#
_entry.id   AF-A0A5C9AI34-F1
#
_cell.length_a   1.000
_cell.length_b   1.000
_cell.length_c   1.000
_cell.angle_alpha   90.00
_cell.angle_beta   90.00
_cell.angle_gamma   90.00
#
_symmetry.space_group_name_H-M   'P 1'
#
loop_
_entity.id
_entity.type
_entity.pdbx_description
1 polymer ?
#
loop_
_entity_poly.entity_id
_entity_poly.type
_entity_poly.pdbx_seq_one_letter_code
_entity_poly.pdbx_strand_id
1 'polypeptide(L)'
;MNNVFTAIQNRDGEALSRMSGYEHQYTNNDNVVNMSAERLVDALFKQLKQLFPAAVVTNLKTPEQEVAAKQQWIAAFAEGGIRTREQVSAGMRHARASESPFWPSPGQFIKWCKDSKMVLGVTIDDVMAEFHRYSKEKSLYPGGPERFPWRHPVMYWVVCDTRRAMYQRQLSEIEVEKHARRLLDDWAKKVASGQQIPDPVISIQAKSEPMSTPPDTGR
;
A
#
# COMPACT_ATOMS: atom_id res chain seq x y z
N MET A 1 4.90 -55.10 -16.25
CA MET A 1 5.16 -54.36 -17.50
C MET A 1 3.95 -54.54 -18.41
N ASN A 2 3.05 -53.54 -18.50
CA ASN A 2 2.10 -53.27 -19.62
C ASN A 2 1.03 -52.22 -19.25
N ASN A 3 1.42 -51.04 -18.73
CA ASN A 3 0.48 -49.92 -18.48
C ASN A 3 0.64 -48.76 -19.47
N VAL A 4 1.84 -48.58 -20.05
CA VAL A 4 2.13 -47.47 -20.98
C VAL A 4 1.51 -47.70 -22.36
N PHE A 5 1.57 -48.94 -22.86
CA PHE A 5 0.99 -49.28 -24.17
C PHE A 5 -0.53 -49.16 -24.19
N THR A 6 -1.20 -49.50 -23.08
CA THR A 6 -2.65 -49.40 -22.92
C THR A 6 -3.14 -47.95 -22.91
N ALA A 7 -2.37 -47.02 -22.33
CA ALA A 7 -2.69 -45.59 -22.32
C ALA A 7 -2.61 -44.96 -23.72
N ILE A 8 -1.64 -45.39 -24.54
CA ILE A 8 -1.46 -44.91 -25.92
C ILE A 8 -2.60 -45.41 -26.83
N GLN A 9 -3.01 -46.67 -26.68
CA GLN A 9 -4.04 -47.28 -27.52
C GLN A 9 -5.44 -46.69 -27.26
N ASN A 10 -5.71 -46.24 -26.03
CA ASN A 10 -6.97 -45.61 -25.63
C ASN A 10 -7.01 -44.09 -25.82
N ARG A 11 -5.95 -43.47 -26.34
CA ARG A 11 -5.79 -42.00 -26.44
C ARG A 11 -6.11 -41.28 -25.13
N ASP A 12 -5.78 -41.92 -24.00
CA ASP A 12 -6.05 -41.39 -22.67
C ASP A 12 -4.91 -40.47 -22.25
N GLY A 13 -5.05 -39.19 -22.59
CA GLY A 13 -4.07 -38.14 -22.29
C GLY A 13 -3.86 -37.95 -20.78
N GLU A 14 -4.83 -38.30 -19.95
CA GLU A 14 -4.76 -38.10 -18.50
C GLU A 14 -3.80 -39.10 -17.83
N ALA A 15 -3.82 -40.35 -18.29
CA ALA A 15 -2.90 -41.39 -17.83
C ALA A 15 -1.44 -41.07 -18.20
N LEU A 16 -1.22 -40.47 -19.39
CA LEU A 16 0.09 -40.01 -19.85
C LEU A 16 0.59 -38.79 -19.05
N SER A 17 -0.29 -37.82 -18.77
CA SER A 17 0.03 -36.65 -17.95
C SER A 17 0.51 -37.04 -16.55
N ARG A 18 -0.19 -37.96 -15.88
CA ARG A 18 0.17 -38.44 -14.53
C ARG A 18 1.52 -39.16 -14.45
N MET A 19 2.00 -39.75 -15.54
CA MET A 19 3.28 -40.46 -15.59
C MET A 19 4.48 -39.55 -15.90
N SER A 20 4.25 -38.32 -16.37
CA SER A 20 5.31 -37.37 -16.74
C SER A 20 5.91 -36.57 -15.57
N GLY A 21 5.34 -36.70 -14.37
CA GLY A 21 6.01 -36.32 -13.12
C GLY A 21 6.34 -34.84 -12.91
N TYR A 22 5.88 -33.91 -13.78
CA TYR A 22 6.11 -32.48 -13.60
C TYR A 22 4.94 -31.69 -14.21
N GLU A 23 3.86 -31.52 -13.45
CA GLU A 23 2.74 -30.68 -13.86
C GLU A 23 2.33 -29.74 -12.72
N HIS A 24 3.05 -28.62 -12.60
CA HIS A 24 2.48 -27.41 -11.99
C HIS A 24 1.79 -26.62 -13.10
N GLN A 25 0.48 -26.85 -13.21
CA GLN A 25 -0.43 -26.00 -13.96
C GLN A 25 -0.49 -24.62 -13.29
N TYR A 26 0.06 -23.60 -13.94
CA TYR A 26 -0.32 -22.21 -13.73
C TYR A 26 -0.96 -21.70 -15.02
N THR A 27 -2.24 -21.39 -14.92
CA THR A 27 -3.09 -20.90 -16.00
C THR A 27 -2.63 -19.53 -16.53
N ASN A 28 -2.71 -19.39 -17.85
CA ASN A 28 -1.95 -18.49 -18.72
C ASN A 28 -2.21 -16.95 -18.63
N ASN A 29 -2.74 -16.41 -17.52
CA ASN A 29 -2.87 -14.95 -17.32
C ASN A 29 -2.04 -14.40 -16.15
N ASP A 30 -1.51 -15.26 -15.29
CA ASP A 30 -0.75 -14.87 -14.09
C ASP A 30 0.74 -14.56 -14.36
N ASN A 31 1.26 -14.88 -15.55
CA ASN A 31 2.72 -14.99 -15.76
C ASN A 31 3.48 -13.65 -15.65
N VAL A 32 2.87 -12.53 -16.06
CA VAL A 32 3.53 -11.21 -16.01
C VAL A 32 3.54 -10.63 -14.59
N VAL A 33 2.44 -10.78 -13.86
CA VAL A 33 2.32 -10.35 -12.46
C VAL A 33 3.19 -11.24 -11.57
N ASN A 34 3.21 -12.55 -11.85
CA ASN A 34 4.02 -13.54 -11.14
C ASN A 34 5.53 -13.27 -11.32
N MET A 35 6.00 -12.98 -12.54
CA MET A 35 7.42 -12.65 -12.76
C MET A 35 7.87 -11.35 -12.07
N SER A 36 6.95 -10.42 -11.81
CA SER A 36 7.23 -9.24 -10.98
C SER A 36 7.20 -9.55 -9.48
N ALA A 37 6.31 -10.43 -9.03
CA ALA A 37 6.17 -10.85 -7.64
C ALA A 37 7.34 -11.73 -7.19
N GLU A 38 7.79 -12.66 -8.03
CA GLU A 38 8.97 -13.50 -7.78
C GLU A 38 10.22 -12.66 -7.54
N ARG A 39 10.49 -11.69 -8.43
CA ARG A 39 11.64 -10.77 -8.29
C ARG A 39 11.56 -9.95 -7.01
N LEU A 40 10.35 -9.52 -6.63
CA LEU A 40 10.12 -8.75 -5.42
C LEU A 40 10.34 -9.61 -4.16
N VAL A 41 9.83 -10.84 -4.14
CA VAL A 41 10.00 -11.77 -3.03
C VAL A 41 11.45 -12.26 -2.94
N ASP A 42 12.14 -12.47 -4.06
CA ASP A 42 13.57 -12.79 -4.08
C ASP A 42 14.43 -11.68 -3.47
N ALA A 43 14.19 -10.43 -3.87
CA ALA A 43 14.87 -9.28 -3.30
C ALA A 43 14.57 -9.15 -1.80
N LEU A 44 13.32 -9.36 -1.40
CA LEU A 44 12.89 -9.35 -0.01
C LEU A 44 13.60 -10.42 0.83
N PHE A 45 13.63 -11.67 0.34
CA PHE A 45 14.30 -12.77 1.03
C PHE A 45 15.79 -12.50 1.19
N LYS A 46 16.45 -11.92 0.17
CA LYS A 46 17.85 -11.52 0.26
C LYS A 46 18.08 -10.51 1.39
N GLN A 47 17.19 -9.51 1.53
CA GLN A 47 17.29 -8.51 2.58
C GLN A 47 16.96 -9.08 3.97
N LEU A 48 15.91 -9.90 4.09
CA LEU A 48 15.55 -10.55 5.35
C LEU A 48 16.65 -11.50 5.84
N LYS A 49 17.33 -12.21 4.95
CA LYS A 49 18.50 -13.05 5.27
C LYS A 49 19.66 -12.26 5.89
N GLN A 50 19.85 -11.01 5.48
CA GLN A 50 20.86 -10.12 6.06
C GLN A 50 20.46 -9.63 7.46
N LEU A 51 19.16 -9.41 7.69
CA LEU A 51 18.63 -8.94 8.98
C LEU A 51 18.55 -10.05 10.02
N PHE A 52 18.20 -11.27 9.61
CA PHE A 52 17.96 -12.40 10.49
C PHE A 52 18.90 -13.57 10.16
N PRO A 53 20.23 -13.39 10.29
CA PRO A 53 21.22 -14.40 9.92
C PRO A 53 21.03 -15.70 10.70
N ALA A 54 20.57 -15.63 11.96
CA ALA A 54 20.29 -16.81 12.79
C ALA A 54 19.12 -17.66 12.28
N ALA A 55 18.12 -17.06 11.63
CA ALA A 55 16.94 -17.77 11.17
C ALA A 55 17.12 -18.45 9.80
N VAL A 56 18.13 -18.04 9.03
CA VAL A 56 18.57 -18.76 7.82
C VAL A 56 19.05 -20.17 8.18
N VAL A 57 19.61 -20.34 9.39
CA VAL A 57 20.15 -21.61 9.89
C VAL A 57 19.03 -22.59 10.27
N THR A 58 17.81 -22.13 10.56
CA THR A 58 16.73 -22.99 11.08
C THR A 58 15.69 -23.38 10.03
N ASN A 59 15.23 -22.45 9.18
CA ASN A 59 14.07 -22.67 8.29
C ASN A 59 14.36 -22.72 6.77
N LEU A 60 15.58 -22.38 6.33
CA LEU A 60 15.94 -22.27 4.90
C LEU A 60 17.20 -23.10 4.57
N LYS A 61 17.28 -24.32 5.10
CA LYS A 61 18.51 -25.14 5.03
C LYS A 61 18.79 -25.69 3.63
N THR A 62 17.76 -25.95 2.83
CA THR A 62 17.91 -26.47 1.46
C THR A 62 17.33 -25.51 0.41
N PRO A 63 17.87 -25.52 -0.82
CA PRO A 63 17.33 -24.71 -1.91
C PRO A 63 15.85 -24.99 -2.20
N GLU A 64 15.41 -26.24 -2.06
CA GLU A 64 14.00 -26.64 -2.26
C GLU A 64 13.07 -26.05 -1.21
N GLN A 65 13.49 -26.00 0.06
CA GLN A 65 12.73 -25.36 1.14
C GLN A 65 12.60 -23.86 0.93
N GLU A 66 13.64 -23.23 0.40
CA GLU A 66 13.59 -21.81 0.06
C GLU A 66 12.62 -21.52 -1.09
N VAL A 67 12.60 -22.35 -2.13
CA VAL A 67 11.64 -22.21 -3.25
C VAL A 67 10.21 -22.37 -2.74
N ALA A 68 9.92 -23.39 -1.95
CA ALA A 68 8.59 -23.60 -1.37
C ALA A 68 8.17 -22.44 -0.46
N ALA A 69 9.09 -21.92 0.38
CA ALA A 69 8.82 -20.77 1.22
C ALA A 69 8.52 -19.51 0.40
N LYS A 70 9.29 -19.25 -0.67
CA LYS A 70 9.04 -18.11 -1.56
C LYS A 70 7.68 -18.20 -2.23
N GLN A 71 7.30 -19.38 -2.74
CA GLN A 71 5.96 -19.60 -3.32
C GLN A 71 4.85 -19.31 -2.31
N GLN A 72 5.02 -19.77 -1.06
CA GLN A 72 4.06 -19.48 0.01
C GLN A 72 3.98 -17.97 0.33
N TRP A 73 5.10 -17.26 0.29
CA TRP A 73 5.12 -15.80 0.47
C TRP A 73 4.47 -15.06 -0.69
N ILE A 74 4.69 -15.49 -1.93
CA ILE A 74 4.03 -14.93 -3.12
C ILE A 74 2.51 -15.09 -3.01
N ALA A 75 2.04 -16.30 -2.66
CA ALA A 75 0.62 -16.58 -2.45
C ALA A 75 0.05 -15.70 -1.31
N ALA A 76 0.73 -15.67 -0.17
CA ALA A 76 0.32 -14.86 0.97
C ALA A 76 0.28 -13.35 0.64
N PHE A 77 1.21 -12.86 -0.18
CA PHE A 77 1.21 -11.46 -0.63
C PHE A 77 0.05 -11.16 -1.57
N ALA A 78 -0.25 -12.07 -2.50
CA ALA A 78 -1.40 -11.95 -3.39
C ALA A 78 -2.72 -11.93 -2.60
N GLU A 79 -2.91 -12.87 -1.67
CA GLU A 79 -4.07 -12.94 -0.77
C GLU A 79 -4.13 -11.74 0.19
N GLY A 80 -2.98 -11.34 0.70
CA GLY A 80 -2.80 -10.19 1.56
C GLY A 80 -2.98 -8.85 0.83
N GLY A 81 -3.04 -8.83 -0.50
CA GLY A 81 -3.14 -7.60 -1.29
C GLY A 81 -1.90 -6.72 -1.22
N ILE A 82 -0.71 -7.31 -1.00
CA ILE A 82 0.57 -6.62 -1.10
C ILE A 82 0.94 -6.54 -2.59
N ARG A 83 0.74 -5.36 -3.17
CA ARG A 83 0.90 -5.13 -4.62
C ARG A 83 1.91 -4.03 -4.96
N THR A 84 2.37 -3.27 -3.97
CA THR A 84 3.28 -2.15 -4.20
C THR A 84 4.61 -2.33 -3.48
N ARG A 85 5.65 -1.71 -4.03
CA ARG A 85 7.00 -1.72 -3.44
C ARG A 85 7.03 -0.97 -2.11
N GLU A 86 6.18 0.04 -1.97
CA GLU A 86 6.07 0.90 -0.79
C GLU A 86 5.55 0.09 0.41
N GLN A 87 4.57 -0.80 0.20
CA GLN A 87 4.10 -1.75 1.23
C GLN A 87 5.22 -2.66 1.72
N VAL A 88 6.01 -3.22 0.80
CA VAL A 88 7.14 -4.10 1.15
C VAL A 88 8.23 -3.33 1.87
N SER A 89 8.52 -2.10 1.43
CA SER A 89 9.47 -1.20 2.11
C SER A 89 9.01 -0.85 3.53
N ALA A 90 7.71 -0.68 3.76
CA ALA A 90 7.13 -0.47 5.08
C ALA A 90 7.37 -1.68 5.99
N GLY A 91 7.09 -2.89 5.49
CA GLY A 91 7.38 -4.14 6.19
C GLY A 91 8.87 -4.28 6.55
N MET A 92 9.76 -3.94 5.61
CA MET A 92 11.21 -3.97 5.84
C MET A 92 11.70 -2.95 6.87
N ARG A 93 11.09 -1.76 6.96
CA ARG A 93 11.39 -0.80 8.03
C ARG A 93 11.02 -1.37 9.40
N HIS A 94 9.86 -2.00 9.51
CA HIS A 94 9.45 -2.66 10.75
C HIS A 94 10.36 -3.84 11.09
N ALA A 95 10.77 -4.63 10.09
CA ALA A 95 11.70 -5.73 10.30
C ALA A 95 13.05 -5.24 10.87
N ARG A 96 13.57 -4.10 10.40
CA ARG A 96 14.79 -3.47 10.93
C ARG A 96 14.65 -2.94 12.35
N ALA A 97 13.47 -2.41 12.68
CA ALA A 97 13.18 -1.91 14.02
C ALA A 97 12.82 -3.02 15.01
N SER A 98 12.60 -4.25 14.54
CA SER A 98 12.26 -5.37 15.39
C SER A 98 13.50 -5.88 16.11
N GLU A 99 13.42 -5.95 17.45
CA GLU A 99 14.46 -6.56 18.29
C GLU A 99 14.39 -8.10 18.29
N SER A 100 13.40 -8.69 17.60
CA SER A 100 13.25 -10.13 17.51
C SER A 100 14.32 -10.73 16.58
N PRO A 101 15.09 -11.74 17.03
CA PRO A 101 16.04 -12.43 16.15
C PRO A 101 15.38 -13.45 15.21
N PHE A 102 14.06 -13.66 15.34
CA PHE A 102 13.31 -14.66 14.59
C PHE A 102 12.80 -14.14 13.24
N TRP A 103 12.82 -15.03 12.23
CA TRP A 103 12.22 -14.75 10.94
C TRP A 103 10.70 -14.53 11.07
N PRO A 104 10.15 -13.45 10.51
CA PRO A 104 8.71 -13.19 10.60
C PRO A 104 7.91 -14.19 9.77
N SER A 105 6.71 -14.56 10.23
CA SER A 105 5.78 -15.32 9.39
C SER A 105 5.24 -14.45 8.24
N PRO A 106 4.75 -15.04 7.13
CA PRO A 106 4.14 -14.27 6.03
C PRO A 106 3.03 -13.34 6.53
N GLY A 107 2.14 -13.84 7.40
CA GLY A 107 1.05 -13.05 7.97
C GLY A 107 1.53 -11.89 8.85
N GLN A 108 2.58 -12.11 9.64
CA GLN A 108 3.19 -11.06 10.46
C GLN A 108 3.82 -9.97 9.59
N PHE A 109 4.54 -10.36 8.53
CA PHE A 109 5.14 -9.42 7.60
C PHE A 109 4.07 -8.63 6.81
N ILE A 110 2.99 -9.29 6.38
CA ILE A 110 1.84 -8.62 5.73
C ILE A 110 1.21 -7.58 6.66
N LYS A 111 1.08 -7.88 7.96
CA LYS A 111 0.58 -6.92 8.95
C LYS A 111 1.48 -5.67 9.00
N TRP A 112 2.80 -5.84 8.99
CA TRP A 112 3.75 -4.71 8.94
C TRP A 112 3.67 -3.92 7.63
N CYS A 113 3.47 -4.61 6.51
CA CYS A 113 3.31 -3.97 5.19
C CYS A 113 2.05 -3.10 5.10
N LYS A 114 1.06 -3.36 5.96
CA LYS A 114 -0.21 -2.63 6.05
C LYS A 114 -0.24 -1.59 7.16
N ASP A 115 0.83 -1.44 7.93
CA ASP A 115 0.86 -0.48 9.03
C ASP A 115 0.87 0.96 8.50
N SER A 116 -0.18 1.71 8.85
CA SER A 116 -0.50 3.04 8.35
C SER A 116 0.64 4.05 8.49
N LYS A 117 1.38 3.97 9.61
CA LYS A 117 2.51 4.87 9.89
C LYS A 117 3.62 4.78 8.85
N MET A 118 3.80 3.61 8.25
CA MET A 118 4.87 3.36 7.29
C MET A 118 4.42 3.46 5.83
N VAL A 119 3.14 3.25 5.53
CA VAL A 119 2.61 3.39 4.16
C VAL A 119 2.59 4.86 3.73
N LEU A 120 2.16 5.76 4.63
CA LEU A 120 2.10 7.18 4.33
C LEU A 120 3.38 7.94 4.70
N GLY A 121 4.25 7.36 5.54
CA GLY A 121 5.47 8.01 6.00
C GLY A 121 5.24 9.20 6.94
N VAL A 122 4.03 9.32 7.50
CA VAL A 122 3.62 10.39 8.40
C VAL A 122 2.95 9.79 9.64
N THR A 123 3.27 10.36 10.79
CA THR A 123 2.65 10.00 12.07
C THR A 123 1.47 10.93 12.39
N ILE A 124 0.67 10.54 13.38
CA ILE A 124 -0.39 11.40 13.91
C ILE A 124 0.18 12.70 14.50
N ASP A 125 1.36 12.64 15.11
CA ASP A 125 2.02 13.81 15.70
C ASP A 125 2.42 14.80 14.59
N ASP A 126 2.91 14.29 13.45
CA ASP A 126 3.19 15.11 12.26
C ASP A 126 1.92 15.77 11.71
N VAL A 127 0.80 15.02 11.67
CA VAL A 127 -0.49 15.54 11.20
C VAL A 127 -1.01 16.65 12.12
N MET A 128 -0.93 16.46 13.44
CA MET A 128 -1.37 17.48 14.40
C MET A 128 -0.46 18.70 14.36
N ALA A 129 0.86 18.51 14.26
CA ALA A 129 1.80 19.61 14.06
C ALA A 129 1.47 20.42 12.81
N GLU A 130 1.17 19.75 11.69
CA GLU A 130 0.76 20.41 10.44
C GLU A 130 -0.60 21.10 10.57
N PHE A 131 -1.55 20.50 11.30
CA PHE A 131 -2.86 21.07 11.60
C PHE A 131 -2.72 22.40 12.36
N HIS A 132 -1.87 22.45 13.39
CA HIS A 132 -1.59 23.68 14.13
C HIS A 132 -0.82 24.70 13.28
N ARG A 133 0.14 24.24 12.46
CA ARG A 133 0.90 25.10 11.53
C ARG A 133 -0.04 25.81 10.56
N TYR A 134 -0.89 25.05 9.87
CA TYR A 134 -1.89 25.61 8.97
C TYR A 134 -2.88 26.52 9.70
N SER A 135 -3.29 26.19 10.94
CA SER A 135 -4.16 27.07 11.74
C SER A 135 -3.56 28.45 12.01
N LYS A 136 -2.26 28.51 12.26
CA LYS A 136 -1.52 29.75 12.55
C LYS A 136 -1.20 30.52 11.27
N GLU A 137 -0.79 29.82 10.23
CA GLU A 137 -0.22 30.42 9.02
C GLU A 137 -1.25 30.65 7.89
N LYS A 138 -2.48 30.15 8.00
CA LYS A 138 -3.49 30.26 6.93
C LYS A 138 -3.73 31.70 6.42
N SER A 139 -3.55 32.70 7.28
CA SER A 139 -3.73 34.12 6.91
C SER A 139 -2.61 34.64 6.01
N LEU A 140 -1.43 34.01 6.03
CA LEU A 140 -0.28 34.39 5.20
C LEU A 140 -0.40 33.86 3.75
N TYR A 141 -1.34 32.95 3.48
CA TYR A 141 -1.52 32.33 2.17
C TYR A 141 -2.89 32.69 1.57
N PRO A 142 -3.02 33.88 0.93
CA PRO A 142 -4.23 34.27 0.21
C PRO A 142 -4.37 33.41 -1.04
N GLY A 143 -5.23 32.40 -0.94
CA GLY A 143 -5.34 31.31 -1.90
C GLY A 143 -5.88 30.01 -1.30
N GLY A 144 -6.04 29.98 0.03
CA GLY A 144 -6.67 28.87 0.72
C GLY A 144 -5.73 27.67 0.90
N PRO A 145 -6.28 26.52 1.34
CA PRO A 145 -5.48 25.33 1.66
C PRO A 145 -4.73 24.77 0.45
N GLU A 146 -5.16 25.07 -0.77
CA GLU A 146 -4.53 24.55 -2.01
C GLU A 146 -3.18 25.21 -2.32
N ARG A 147 -2.96 26.45 -1.85
CA ARG A 147 -1.67 27.16 -2.01
C ARG A 147 -0.76 27.01 -0.80
N PHE A 148 -1.20 26.32 0.24
CA PHE A 148 -0.40 26.10 1.43
C PHE A 148 0.72 25.08 1.14
N PRO A 149 1.97 25.34 1.55
CA PRO A 149 3.08 24.42 1.30
C PRO A 149 3.04 23.23 2.28
N TRP A 150 2.19 22.23 1.98
CA TRP A 150 2.07 21.00 2.76
C TRP A 150 3.37 20.19 2.74
N ARG A 151 3.76 19.62 3.89
CA ARG A 151 4.97 18.77 3.98
C ARG A 151 4.78 17.41 3.29
N HIS A 152 3.55 16.92 3.21
CA HIS A 152 3.22 15.67 2.55
C HIS A 152 1.85 15.77 1.83
N PRO A 153 1.66 15.18 0.64
CA PRO A 153 0.40 15.28 -0.11
C PRO A 153 -0.84 14.84 0.69
N VAL A 154 -0.70 13.81 1.53
CA VAL A 154 -1.81 13.31 2.38
C VAL A 154 -2.25 14.31 3.45
N MET A 155 -1.37 15.24 3.87
CA MET A 155 -1.68 16.21 4.91
C MET A 155 -2.76 17.19 4.47
N TYR A 156 -2.77 17.60 3.19
CA TYR A 156 -3.84 18.44 2.65
C TYR A 156 -5.22 17.81 2.92
N TRP A 157 -5.39 16.54 2.54
CA TRP A 157 -6.65 15.82 2.69
C TRP A 157 -7.03 15.63 4.16
N VAL A 158 -6.10 15.11 4.97
CA VAL A 158 -6.39 14.81 6.38
C VAL A 158 -6.65 16.09 7.18
N VAL A 159 -5.83 17.13 7.03
CA VAL A 159 -5.97 18.37 7.80
C VAL A 159 -7.21 19.15 7.37
N CYS A 160 -7.51 19.23 6.06
CA CYS A 160 -8.71 19.93 5.59
C CYS A 160 -10.00 19.25 6.07
N ASP A 161 -10.08 17.92 5.97
CA ASP A 161 -11.25 17.17 6.44
C ASP A 161 -11.39 17.23 7.96
N THR A 162 -10.28 17.12 8.69
CA THR A 162 -10.29 17.25 10.16
C THR A 162 -10.77 18.63 10.59
N ARG A 163 -10.31 19.71 9.95
CA ARG A 163 -10.79 21.07 10.25
C ARG A 163 -12.27 21.24 9.93
N ARG A 164 -12.72 20.72 8.80
CA ARG A 164 -14.13 20.76 8.41
C ARG A 164 -14.99 20.07 9.47
N ALA A 165 -14.59 18.87 9.90
CA ALA A 165 -15.26 18.13 10.96
C ALA A 165 -15.24 18.88 12.31
N MET A 166 -14.12 19.51 12.67
CA MET A 166 -14.00 20.32 13.88
C MET A 166 -15.01 21.46 13.90
N TYR A 167 -15.16 22.22 12.81
CA TYR A 167 -16.12 23.32 12.74
C TYR A 167 -17.58 22.85 12.67
N GLN A 168 -17.85 21.77 11.93
CA GLN A 168 -19.21 21.25 11.76
C GLN A 168 -19.75 20.55 13.02
N ARG A 169 -18.87 19.92 13.80
CA ARG A 169 -19.26 19.08 14.95
C ARG A 169 -18.78 19.64 16.30
N GLN A 170 -18.13 20.81 16.30
CA GLN A 170 -17.55 21.46 17.49
C GLN A 170 -16.66 20.50 18.31
N LEU A 171 -15.80 19.74 17.62
CA LEU A 171 -14.94 18.76 18.25
C LEU A 171 -13.94 19.42 19.20
N SER A 172 -13.76 18.82 20.39
CA SER A 172 -12.65 19.12 21.30
C SER A 172 -11.30 18.69 20.71
N GLU A 173 -10.20 19.17 21.27
CA GLU A 173 -8.85 18.85 20.80
C GLU A 173 -8.56 17.33 20.77
N ILE A 174 -9.02 16.60 21.80
CA ILE A 174 -8.89 15.13 21.87
C ILE A 174 -9.71 14.45 20.76
N GLU A 175 -10.90 14.96 20.47
CA GLU A 175 -11.75 14.43 19.40
C GLU A 175 -11.21 14.76 18.02
N VAL A 176 -10.59 15.93 17.85
CA VAL A 176 -9.87 16.33 16.63
C VAL A 176 -8.74 15.35 16.35
N GLU A 177 -7.89 15.06 17.34
CA GLU A 177 -6.80 14.09 17.17
C GLU A 177 -7.34 12.70 16.83
N LYS A 178 -8.38 12.24 17.55
CA LYS A 178 -9.01 10.94 17.28
C LYS A 178 -9.59 10.87 15.87
N HIS A 179 -10.18 11.96 15.38
CA HIS A 179 -10.72 12.04 14.03
C HIS A 179 -9.61 12.04 12.98
N ALA A 180 -8.55 12.83 13.19
CA ALA A 180 -7.38 12.88 12.33
C ALA A 180 -6.70 11.51 12.21
N ARG A 181 -6.57 10.78 13.34
CA ARG A 181 -6.05 9.41 13.37
C ARG A 181 -6.87 8.46 12.51
N ARG A 182 -8.20 8.51 12.63
CA ARG A 182 -9.11 7.70 11.81
C ARG A 182 -8.96 8.01 10.32
N LEU A 183 -8.89 9.29 9.95
CA LEU A 183 -8.69 9.70 8.56
C LEU A 183 -7.33 9.23 8.02
N LEU A 184 -6.28 9.35 8.82
CA LEU A 184 -4.94 8.88 8.46
C LEU A 184 -4.92 7.36 8.21
N ASP A 185 -5.58 6.58 9.07
CA ASP A 185 -5.73 5.13 8.89
C ASP A 185 -6.54 4.78 7.64
N ASP A 186 -7.60 5.52 7.35
CA ASP A 186 -8.41 5.30 6.16
C ASP A 186 -7.64 5.66 4.88
N TRP A 187 -6.85 6.72 4.89
CA TRP A 187 -5.92 7.05 3.80
C TRP A 187 -4.83 5.98 3.64
N ALA A 188 -4.28 5.46 4.73
CA ALA A 188 -3.31 4.39 4.65
C ALA A 188 -3.89 3.12 4.02
N LYS A 189 -5.13 2.74 4.37
CA LYS A 189 -5.83 1.62 3.72
C LYS A 189 -6.03 1.85 2.22
N LYS A 190 -6.39 3.07 1.81
CA LYS A 190 -6.54 3.44 0.40
C LYS A 190 -5.21 3.32 -0.36
N VAL A 191 -4.12 3.82 0.21
CA VAL A 191 -2.80 3.70 -0.41
C VAL A 191 -2.33 2.25 -0.44
N ALA A 192 -2.59 1.49 0.62
CA ALA A 192 -2.31 0.06 0.65
C ALA A 192 -3.15 -0.75 -0.35
N SER A 193 -4.34 -0.29 -0.73
CA SER A 193 -5.12 -0.93 -1.82
C SER A 193 -4.65 -0.51 -3.21
N GLY A 194 -3.60 0.31 -3.33
CA GLY A 194 -3.01 0.75 -4.58
C GLY A 194 -3.57 2.08 -5.10
N GLN A 195 -4.41 2.78 -4.33
CA GLN A 195 -4.86 4.12 -4.70
C GLN A 195 -3.74 5.14 -4.48
N GLN A 196 -3.50 6.01 -5.46
CA GLN A 196 -2.58 7.13 -5.28
C GLN A 196 -3.24 8.25 -4.48
N ILE A 197 -2.44 8.98 -3.71
CA ILE A 197 -2.91 10.19 -3.04
C ILE A 197 -3.06 11.26 -4.14
N PRO A 198 -4.25 11.81 -4.36
CA PRO A 198 -4.44 12.85 -5.37
C PRO A 198 -3.67 14.11 -4.98
N ASP A 199 -3.09 14.79 -5.96
CA ASP A 199 -2.52 16.11 -5.74
C ASP A 199 -3.62 17.10 -5.32
N PRO A 200 -3.31 18.05 -4.41
CA PRO A 200 -4.24 19.13 -4.07
C PRO A 200 -4.65 19.88 -5.33
N VAL A 201 -5.91 19.76 -5.73
CA VAL A 201 -6.43 20.44 -6.92
C VAL A 201 -6.47 21.93 -6.62
N ILE A 202 -5.70 22.73 -7.35
CA ILE A 202 -5.87 24.19 -7.36
C ILE A 202 -7.19 24.46 -8.08
N SER A 203 -8.22 24.83 -7.33
CA SER A 203 -9.49 25.29 -7.89
C SER A 203 -9.20 26.50 -8.76
N ILE A 204 -9.30 26.31 -10.08
CA ILE A 204 -9.20 27.38 -11.06
C ILE A 204 -10.29 28.39 -10.71
N GLN A 205 -9.85 29.65 -10.55
CA GLN A 205 -10.67 30.81 -10.24
C GLN A 205 -12.03 30.74 -10.95
N ALA A 206 -13.11 30.86 -10.18
CA ALA A 206 -14.43 31.12 -10.73
C ALA A 206 -14.30 32.32 -11.67
N LYS A 207 -14.52 32.08 -12.96
CA LYS A 207 -14.59 33.13 -13.97
C LYS A 207 -15.66 34.11 -13.51
N SER A 208 -15.25 35.31 -13.11
CA SER A 208 -16.20 36.41 -12.91
C SER A 208 -16.81 36.69 -14.27
N GLU A 209 -18.04 36.24 -14.49
CA GLU A 209 -18.86 36.77 -15.56
C GLU A 209 -19.02 38.27 -15.29
N PRO A 210 -18.58 39.16 -16.19
CA PRO A 210 -18.88 40.57 -16.04
C PRO A 210 -20.40 40.73 -16.15
N MET A 211 -21.03 41.27 -15.10
CA MET A 211 -22.42 41.73 -15.17
C MET A 211 -22.53 42.73 -16.33
N SER A 212 -23.16 42.32 -17.42
CA SER A 212 -23.58 43.23 -18.47
C SER A 212 -24.76 44.02 -17.92
N THR A 213 -24.54 45.30 -17.59
CA THR A 213 -25.64 46.23 -17.33
C THR A 213 -26.48 46.40 -18.60
N PRO A 214 -27.81 46.42 -18.53
CA PRO A 214 -28.66 46.69 -19.68
C PRO A 214 -28.37 48.10 -20.24
N PRO A 215 -28.49 48.32 -21.56
CA PRO A 215 -28.32 49.65 -22.14
C PRO A 215 -29.42 50.59 -21.65
N ASP A 216 -28.97 51.76 -21.20
CA ASP A 216 -29.77 52.93 -20.85
C ASP A 216 -30.62 53.36 -22.06
N THR A 217 -31.94 53.14 -22.01
CA THR A 217 -32.87 53.71 -22.98
C THR A 217 -33.14 55.16 -22.60
N GLY A 218 -32.24 56.05 -23.01
CA GLY A 218 -32.45 57.49 -22.97
C GLY A 218 -33.69 57.88 -23.78
N ARG A 219 -34.56 58.67 -23.16
CA ARG A 219 -35.68 59.37 -23.77
C ARG A 219 -35.49 60.87 -23.58
#